data_AF-A0A1A8WCF5-F1
#
_entry.id   AF-A0A1A8WCF5-F1
#
_cell.length_a   1.000
_cell.length_b   1.000
_cell.length_c   1.000
_cell.angle_alpha   90.00
_cell.angle_beta   90.00
_cell.angle_gamma   90.00
#
_symmetry.space_group_name_H-M   'P 1'
#
loop_
_entity.id
_entity.type
_entity.pdbx_description
1 polymer ?
#
loop_
_entity_poly.entity_id
_entity_poly.type
_entity_poly.pdbx_seq_one_letter_code
_entity_poly.pdbx_strand_id
1 'polypeptide(L)'
;MFKFQQLRKGWSELSKTAKLVYGCFFFNITLLMGITTKRHMANKKAADFYTNKIINSNSENRDWSCYNSAKQYRYECAYLNEEEIEQLGICQNLLFELEDCRNELYKHIKEDTPAMKNIPYIINKPSWLRDPRWFQNLQNQKNE
;
A
#
# COMPACT_ATOMS: atom_id res chain seq x y z
N MET A 1 4.78 24.81 32.92
CA MET A 1 4.03 25.11 34.16
C MET A 1 3.30 26.47 34.12
N PHE A 2 3.84 27.52 33.48
CA PHE A 2 3.22 28.86 33.44
C PHE A 2 1.85 29.00 32.73
N LYS A 3 1.54 28.17 31.72
CA LYS A 3 0.28 28.27 30.96
C LYS A 3 -0.98 27.95 31.78
N PHE A 4 -0.90 27.02 32.72
CA PHE A 4 -2.04 26.62 33.55
C PHE A 4 -2.46 27.72 34.55
N GLN A 5 -1.49 28.47 35.07
CA GLN A 5 -1.76 29.57 36.00
C GLN A 5 -2.42 30.75 35.29
N GLN A 6 -2.02 31.04 34.04
CA GLN A 6 -2.65 32.08 33.23
C GLN A 6 -4.09 31.72 32.83
N LEU A 7 -4.34 30.46 32.45
CA LEU A 7 -5.70 29.97 32.16
C LEU A 7 -6.62 30.04 33.39
N ARG A 8 -6.09 29.72 34.58
CA ARG A 8 -6.85 29.79 35.82
C ARG A 8 -7.25 31.22 36.19
N LYS A 9 -6.35 32.19 35.98
CA LYS A 9 -6.63 33.63 36.18
C LYS A 9 -7.69 34.14 35.20
N GLY A 10 -7.55 33.83 33.91
CA GLY A 10 -8.55 34.20 32.90
C GLY A 10 -9.92 33.59 33.18
N TRP A 11 -9.98 32.34 33.68
CA TRP A 11 -11.24 31.71 34.05
C TRP A 11 -11.88 32.36 35.29
N SER A 12 -11.10 32.80 36.29
CA SER A 12 -11.68 33.48 37.45
C SER A 12 -12.29 34.84 37.11
N GLU A 13 -11.70 35.58 36.17
CA GLU A 13 -12.14 36.91 35.74
C GLU A 13 -13.39 36.91 34.85
N LEU A 14 -13.79 35.76 34.30
CA LEU A 14 -14.99 35.65 33.47
C LEU A 14 -16.30 35.82 34.27
N SER A 15 -17.28 36.47 33.65
CA SER A 15 -18.66 36.58 34.17
C SER A 15 -19.36 35.22 34.24
N LYS A 16 -20.38 35.11 35.11
CA LYS A 16 -21.14 33.84 35.32
C LYS A 16 -21.79 33.33 34.03
N THR A 17 -22.28 34.22 33.18
CA THR A 17 -22.92 33.88 31.89
C THR A 17 -21.89 33.38 30.88
N ALA A 18 -20.74 34.02 30.79
CA ALA A 18 -19.67 33.59 29.88
C ALA A 18 -19.12 32.22 30.27
N LYS A 19 -18.95 31.93 31.57
CA LYS A 19 -18.56 30.59 32.07
C LYS A 19 -19.50 29.49 31.59
N LEU A 20 -20.80 29.76 31.58
CA LEU A 20 -21.82 28.80 31.14
C LEU A 20 -21.76 28.57 29.63
N VAL A 21 -21.65 29.63 28.83
CA VAL A 21 -21.53 29.55 27.37
C VAL A 21 -20.26 28.80 26.94
N TYR A 22 -19.10 29.16 27.51
CA TYR A 22 -17.84 28.46 27.22
C TYR A 22 -17.85 27.01 27.71
N GLY A 23 -18.51 26.73 28.85
CA GLY A 23 -18.72 25.37 29.35
C GLY A 23 -19.52 24.51 28.37
N CYS A 24 -20.65 25.02 27.87
CA CYS A 24 -21.46 24.33 26.86
C CYS A 24 -20.71 24.12 25.54
N PHE A 25 -19.93 25.11 25.10
CA PHE A 25 -19.11 25.00 23.90
C PHE A 25 -18.03 23.92 24.03
N PHE A 26 -17.29 23.93 25.15
CA PHE A 26 -16.25 22.93 25.43
C PHE A 26 -16.84 21.52 25.54
N PHE A 27 -18.01 21.38 26.18
CA PHE A 27 -18.71 20.10 26.26
C PHE A 27 -19.07 19.56 24.87
N ASN A 28 -19.61 20.40 23.99
CA ASN A 28 -19.93 20.00 22.61
C ASN A 28 -18.69 19.56 21.82
N ILE A 29 -17.59 20.31 21.92
CA ILE A 29 -16.32 19.91 21.26
C ILE A 29 -15.83 18.56 21.80
N THR A 30 -15.82 18.38 23.11
CA THR A 30 -15.37 17.14 23.75
C THR A 30 -16.22 15.95 23.30
N LEU A 31 -17.54 16.15 23.22
CA LEU A 31 -18.49 15.12 22.78
C LEU A 31 -18.27 14.75 21.30
N LEU A 32 -18.10 15.75 20.42
CA LEU A 32 -17.80 15.52 19.01
C LEU A 32 -16.47 14.79 18.81
N MET A 33 -15.40 15.21 19.51
CA MET A 33 -14.11 14.51 19.48
C MET A 33 -14.24 13.07 19.98
N GLY A 34 -15.03 12.81 21.02
CA GLY A 34 -15.27 11.46 21.52
C GLY A 34 -15.96 10.56 20.49
N ILE A 35 -16.93 11.09 19.74
CA ILE A 35 -17.62 10.33 18.69
C ILE A 35 -16.69 10.06 17.50
N THR A 36 -15.95 11.07 17.04
CA THR A 36 -15.06 10.94 15.87
C THR A 36 -13.91 9.99 16.16
N THR A 37 -13.29 10.07 17.34
CA THR A 37 -12.23 9.15 17.76
C THR A 37 -12.73 7.72 17.87
N LYS A 38 -13.90 7.48 18.46
CA LYS A 38 -14.50 6.12 18.50
C LYS A 38 -14.78 5.57 17.10
N ARG A 39 -15.34 6.39 16.19
CA ARG A 39 -15.55 5.97 14.79
C ARG A 39 -14.24 5.67 14.08
N HIS A 40 -13.23 6.52 14.27
CA HIS A 40 -11.91 6.30 13.69
C HIS A 40 -11.27 5.00 14.21
N MET A 41 -11.35 4.73 15.52
CA MET A 41 -10.86 3.49 16.11
C MET A 41 -11.62 2.26 15.62
N ALA A 42 -12.95 2.35 15.47
CA ALA A 42 -13.75 1.26 14.91
C ALA A 42 -13.37 0.96 13.45
N ASN A 43 -13.20 2.00 12.64
CA ASN A 43 -12.76 1.86 11.25
C ASN A 43 -11.34 1.29 11.14
N LYS A 44 -10.42 1.79 11.97
CA LYS A 44 -9.05 1.26 12.04
C LYS A 44 -9.07 -0.22 12.43
N LYS A 45 -9.84 -0.59 13.45
CA LYS A 45 -9.99 -2.00 13.88
C LYS A 45 -10.57 -2.89 12.78
N ALA A 46 -11.52 -2.38 11.99
CA ALA A 46 -12.06 -3.11 10.86
C ALA A 46 -11.00 -3.30 9.77
N ALA A 47 -10.28 -2.24 9.39
CA ALA A 47 -9.19 -2.32 8.42
C ALA A 47 -8.09 -3.30 8.89
N ASP A 48 -7.63 -3.16 10.13
CA ASP A 48 -6.65 -4.06 10.75
C ASP A 48 -7.16 -5.52 10.79
N PHE A 49 -8.46 -5.74 11.02
CA PHE A 49 -9.02 -7.10 10.96
C PHE A 49 -8.95 -7.68 9.55
N TYR A 50 -9.28 -6.91 8.50
CA TYR A 50 -9.19 -7.39 7.12
C TYR A 50 -7.75 -7.63 6.68
N THR A 51 -6.81 -6.74 7.00
CA THR A 51 -5.39 -6.93 6.68
C THR A 51 -4.82 -8.14 7.41
N ASN A 52 -5.05 -8.26 8.73
CA ASN A 52 -4.58 -9.41 9.49
C ASN A 52 -5.27 -10.71 9.05
N LYS A 53 -6.54 -10.67 8.64
CA LYS A 53 -7.22 -11.86 8.09
C LYS A 53 -6.65 -12.27 6.75
N ILE A 54 -6.28 -11.34 5.88
CA ILE A 54 -5.60 -11.65 4.61
C ILE A 54 -4.22 -12.27 4.90
N ILE A 55 -3.44 -11.65 5.79
CA ILE A 55 -2.12 -12.16 6.20
C ILE A 55 -2.24 -13.57 6.83
N ASN A 56 -3.21 -13.79 7.72
CA ASN A 56 -3.44 -15.11 8.33
C ASN A 56 -4.02 -16.13 7.34
N SER A 57 -4.82 -15.71 6.36
CA SER A 57 -5.29 -16.63 5.31
C SER A 57 -4.18 -17.08 4.38
N ASN A 58 -3.14 -16.26 4.20
CA ASN A 58 -1.93 -16.64 3.45
C ASN A 58 -1.14 -17.76 4.13
N SER A 59 -1.20 -17.88 5.46
CA SER A 59 -0.49 -18.93 6.19
C SER A 59 -1.25 -20.27 6.21
N GLU A 60 -2.57 -20.25 6.03
CA GLU A 60 -3.42 -21.46 6.00
C GLU A 60 -3.45 -22.15 4.63
N ASN A 61 -3.23 -21.43 3.52
CA ASN A 61 -3.26 -21.97 2.16
C ASN A 61 -1.98 -21.57 1.39
N ARG A 62 -0.89 -22.34 1.59
CA ARG A 62 0.38 -22.11 0.88
C ARG A 62 0.23 -22.12 -0.65
N ASP A 63 -0.76 -22.84 -1.17
CA ASP A 63 -1.02 -22.93 -2.62
C ASP A 63 -1.42 -21.58 -3.25
N TRP A 64 -1.94 -20.64 -2.44
CA TRP A 64 -2.41 -19.33 -2.91
C TRP A 64 -1.57 -18.16 -2.41
N SER A 65 -0.52 -18.41 -1.62
CA SER A 65 0.33 -17.35 -1.04
C SER A 65 0.90 -16.46 -2.14
N CYS A 66 1.47 -17.05 -3.19
CA CYS A 66 2.04 -16.32 -4.33
C CYS A 66 1.02 -15.45 -5.07
N TYR A 67 -0.21 -15.94 -5.24
CA TYR A 67 -1.29 -15.15 -5.84
C TYR A 67 -1.67 -13.97 -4.96
N ASN A 68 -1.80 -14.20 -3.64
CA ASN A 68 -2.21 -13.17 -2.70
C ASN A 68 -1.13 -12.10 -2.49
N SER A 69 0.15 -12.49 -2.38
CA SER A 69 1.28 -11.55 -2.29
C SER A 69 1.38 -10.71 -3.56
N ALA A 70 1.24 -11.32 -4.75
CA ALA A 70 1.20 -10.58 -6.02
C ALA A 70 0.01 -9.61 -6.10
N LYS A 71 -1.17 -10.05 -5.67
CA LYS A 71 -2.37 -9.21 -5.63
C LYS A 71 -2.16 -8.02 -4.70
N GLN A 72 -1.66 -8.25 -3.49
CA GLN A 72 -1.44 -7.20 -2.51
C GLN A 72 -0.38 -6.19 -3.00
N TYR A 73 0.74 -6.68 -3.53
CA TYR A 73 1.75 -5.82 -4.15
C TYR A 73 1.16 -4.93 -5.25
N ARG A 74 0.26 -5.46 -6.08
CA ARG A 74 -0.39 -4.68 -7.13
C ARG A 74 -1.33 -3.59 -6.60
N TYR A 75 -2.02 -3.83 -5.49
CA TYR A 75 -2.92 -2.83 -4.90
C TYR A 75 -2.17 -1.76 -4.12
N GLU A 76 -1.09 -2.15 -3.43
CA GLU A 76 -0.45 -1.29 -2.43
C GLU A 76 0.86 -0.68 -2.93
N CYS A 77 1.57 -1.33 -3.86
CA CYS A 77 2.96 -0.97 -4.21
C CYS A 77 3.18 -0.65 -5.70
N ALA A 78 2.34 -1.13 -6.63
CA ALA A 78 2.61 -1.00 -8.07
C ALA A 78 2.60 0.43 -8.64
N TYR A 79 2.06 1.39 -7.92
CA TYR A 79 1.99 2.80 -8.34
C TYR A 79 2.96 3.70 -7.57
N LEU A 80 3.76 3.12 -6.66
CA LEU A 80 4.70 3.85 -5.83
C LEU A 80 6.06 3.96 -6.52
N ASN A 81 6.75 5.07 -6.27
CA ASN A 81 8.14 5.25 -6.71
C ASN A 81 9.09 4.44 -5.83
N GLU A 82 10.32 4.18 -6.31
CA GLU A 82 11.32 3.37 -5.58
C GLU A 82 11.59 3.90 -4.15
N GLU A 83 11.68 5.23 -3.98
CA GLU A 83 11.85 5.85 -2.65
C GLU A 83 10.67 5.61 -1.70
N GLU A 84 9.44 5.54 -2.23
CA GLU A 84 8.23 5.29 -1.44
C GLU A 84 8.10 3.80 -1.05
N ILE A 85 8.59 2.92 -1.93
CA ILE A 85 8.67 1.47 -1.69
C ILE A 85 9.65 1.16 -0.56
N GLU A 86 10.80 1.84 -0.50
CA GLU A 86 11.79 1.66 0.57
C GLU A 86 11.27 2.15 1.93
N GLN A 87 10.46 3.21 1.96
CA GLN A 87 9.86 3.71 3.20
C GLN A 87 8.75 2.79 3.74
N LEU A 88 8.04 2.10 2.86
CA LEU A 88 7.00 1.14 3.21
C LEU A 88 7.58 -0.28 3.25
N GLY A 89 8.13 -0.67 4.40
CA GLY A 89 8.71 -2.01 4.60
C GLY A 89 7.79 -3.20 4.24
N ILE A 90 6.48 -2.98 4.16
CA ILE A 90 5.50 -3.96 3.63
C ILE A 90 5.78 -4.28 2.15
N CYS A 91 6.10 -3.28 1.32
CA CYS A 91 6.37 -3.48 -0.10
C CYS A 91 7.69 -4.24 -0.33
N GLN A 92 8.72 -3.98 0.48
CA GLN A 92 9.96 -4.77 0.45
C GLN A 92 9.69 -6.23 0.82
N ASN A 93 8.91 -6.50 1.87
CA ASN A 93 8.57 -7.87 2.26
C ASN A 93 7.80 -8.60 1.15
N LEU A 94 6.83 -7.92 0.52
CA LEU A 94 6.08 -8.48 -0.61
C LEU A 94 6.98 -8.74 -1.83
N LEU A 95 7.98 -7.91 -2.08
CA LEU A 95 8.97 -8.15 -3.15
C LEU A 95 9.77 -9.44 -2.89
N PHE A 96 10.23 -9.65 -1.65
CA PHE A 96 10.94 -10.88 -1.28
C PHE A 96 10.06 -12.12 -1.44
N GLU A 97 8.80 -12.06 -1.00
CA GLU A 97 7.86 -13.17 -1.19
C GLU A 97 7.60 -13.45 -2.68
N LEU A 98 7.47 -12.40 -3.50
CA LEU A 98 7.29 -12.54 -4.95
C LEU A 98 8.53 -13.15 -5.63
N GLU A 99 9.73 -12.80 -5.17
CA GLU A 99 10.98 -13.37 -5.66
C GLU A 99 11.09 -14.85 -5.29
N ASP A 100 10.72 -15.23 -4.08
CA ASP A 100 10.69 -16.62 -3.65
C ASP A 100 9.68 -17.43 -4.48
N CYS A 101 8.47 -16.89 -4.69
CA CYS A 101 7.45 -17.45 -5.58
C CYS A 101 7.95 -17.65 -7.01
N ARG A 102 8.71 -16.69 -7.54
CA ARG A 102 9.33 -16.79 -8.87
C ARG A 102 10.35 -17.92 -8.90
N ASN A 103 11.19 -18.05 -7.87
CA ASN A 103 12.22 -19.08 -7.80
C ASN A 103 11.62 -20.49 -7.67
N GLU A 104 10.57 -20.66 -6.85
CA GLU A 104 9.81 -21.92 -6.77
C GLU A 104 9.18 -22.28 -8.11
N LEU A 105 8.58 -21.31 -8.82
CA LEU A 105 8.02 -21.53 -10.14
C LEU A 105 9.09 -22.01 -11.14
N TYR A 106 10.29 -21.41 -11.10
CA TYR A 106 11.40 -21.81 -11.98
C TYR A 106 11.94 -23.22 -11.70
N LYS A 107 11.70 -23.81 -10.52
CA LYS A 107 12.03 -25.23 -10.29
C LYS A 107 11.15 -26.17 -11.12
N HIS A 108 9.94 -25.74 -11.47
CA HIS A 108 8.97 -26.53 -12.24
C HIS A 108 8.95 -26.19 -13.72
N ILE A 109 9.37 -24.99 -14.09
CA ILE A 109 9.54 -24.59 -15.49
C ILE A 109 10.90 -25.09 -15.97
N LYS A 110 10.91 -25.88 -17.05
CA LYS A 110 12.16 -26.29 -17.71
C LYS A 110 12.91 -25.04 -18.18
N GLU A 111 14.23 -24.96 -17.95
CA GLU A 111 15.08 -23.83 -18.37
C GLU A 111 14.85 -23.41 -19.83
N ASP A 112 14.54 -24.39 -20.69
CA ASP A 112 14.42 -24.19 -22.12
C ASP A 112 12.95 -24.28 -22.57
N THR A 113 12.13 -23.29 -22.19
CA THR A 113 10.81 -23.13 -22.82
C THR A 113 10.96 -22.36 -24.14
N PRO A 114 10.31 -22.79 -25.24
CA PRO A 114 10.34 -22.07 -26.52
C PRO A 114 9.91 -20.59 -26.40
N ALA A 115 9.09 -20.26 -25.40
CA ALA A 115 8.61 -18.90 -25.13
C ALA A 115 9.65 -18.01 -24.42
N MET A 116 10.67 -18.59 -23.78
CA MET A 116 11.77 -17.87 -23.11
C MET A 116 13.01 -17.72 -24.01
N LYS A 117 13.06 -18.40 -25.15
CA LYS A 117 14.14 -18.23 -26.13
C LYS A 117 14.06 -16.83 -26.73
N ASN A 118 15.23 -16.25 -27.05
CA ASN A 118 15.29 -15.06 -27.88
C ASN A 118 14.46 -15.29 -29.13
N ILE A 119 13.54 -14.37 -29.43
CA ILE A 119 12.72 -14.44 -30.63
C ILE A 119 13.68 -14.51 -31.83
N PRO A 120 13.66 -15.59 -32.63
CA PRO A 120 14.56 -15.71 -33.77
C PRO A 120 14.27 -14.57 -34.75
N TYR A 121 15.32 -14.05 -35.38
CA TYR A 121 15.16 -13.05 -36.42
C TYR A 121 14.31 -13.62 -37.56
N ILE A 122 13.12 -13.05 -37.76
CA ILE A 122 12.16 -13.53 -38.77
C ILE A 122 12.62 -13.03 -40.14
N ILE A 123 13.31 -13.91 -40.87
CA ILE A 123 13.87 -13.61 -42.20
C ILE A 123 12.76 -13.30 -43.23
N ASN A 124 11.60 -13.94 -43.11
CA ASN A 124 10.46 -13.79 -44.01
C ASN A 124 9.28 -13.06 -43.35
N LYS A 125 9.55 -11.87 -42.81
CA LYS A 125 8.49 -11.06 -42.22
C LYS A 125 7.60 -10.45 -43.32
N PRO A 126 6.27 -10.67 -43.31
CA PRO A 126 5.39 -10.06 -44.30
C PRO A 126 5.42 -8.53 -44.23
N SER A 127 5.39 -7.86 -45.39
CA SER A 127 5.50 -6.39 -45.48
C SER A 127 4.37 -5.63 -44.76
N TRP A 128 3.22 -6.27 -44.55
CA TRP A 128 2.08 -5.72 -43.83
C TRP A 128 2.18 -5.89 -42.30
N LEU A 129 3.06 -6.74 -41.80
CA LEU A 129 3.24 -6.94 -40.36
C LEU A 129 4.24 -5.91 -39.84
N ARG A 130 3.78 -4.91 -39.08
CA ARG A 130 4.67 -3.92 -38.44
C ARG A 130 5.03 -4.38 -37.04
N ASP A 131 6.27 -4.14 -36.61
CA ASP A 131 6.62 -4.40 -35.21
C ASP A 131 5.83 -3.45 -34.31
N PRO A 132 5.28 -3.94 -33.19
CA PRO A 132 4.67 -3.07 -32.20
C PRO A 132 5.74 -2.17 -31.55
N ARG A 133 5.36 -0.95 -31.15
CA ARG A 133 6.30 0.06 -30.63
C ARG A 133 7.17 -0.43 -29.47
N TRP A 134 6.61 -1.27 -28.60
CA TRP A 134 7.36 -1.83 -27.47
C TRP A 134 8.54 -2.71 -27.91
N PHE A 135 8.41 -3.41 -29.04
CA PHE A 135 9.46 -4.28 -29.59
C PHE A 135 10.58 -3.47 -30.25
N GLN A 136 10.23 -2.36 -30.91
CA GLN A 136 11.20 -1.42 -31.50
C GLN A 136 12.07 -0.77 -30.40
N ASN A 137 11.46 -0.40 -29.27
CA ASN A 137 12.18 0.18 -28.13
C ASN A 137 13.21 -0.81 -27.54
N LEU A 138 12.87 -2.10 -27.44
CA LEU A 138 13.78 -3.14 -26.97
C LEU A 138 14.96 -3.37 -27.92
N GLN A 139 14.77 -3.24 -29.23
CA GLN A 139 15.85 -3.36 -30.21
C GLN A 139 16.83 -2.19 -30.14
N ASN A 140 16.33 -0.97 -29.92
CA ASN A 140 17.17 0.23 -29.79
C ASN A 140 18.04 0.19 -28.53
N GLN A 141 17.51 -0.32 -27.41
CA GLN A 141 18.27 -0.50 -26.17
C GLN A 141 19.37 -1.57 -26.25
N LYS A 142 19.31 -2.49 -27.22
CA LYS A 142 20.31 -3.55 -27.40
C LYS A 142 21.50 -3.13 -28.27
N ASN A 143 21.41 -1.97 -28.93
CA ASN A 143 22.39 -1.43 -29.86
C ASN A 143 23.15 -0.20 -29.29
N GLU A 144 22.88 0.18 -28.04
CA GLU A 144 23.70 1.09 -27.21
C GLU A 144 24.63 0.26 -26.33
#